data_AF-W5L5Y1-F1
#
_entry.id   AF-W5L5Y1-F1
#
_cell.length_a   1.000
_cell.length_b   1.000
_cell.length_c   1.000
_cell.angle_alpha   90.00
_cell.angle_beta   90.00
_cell.angle_gamma   90.00
#
_symmetry.space_group_name_H-M   'P 1'
#
loop_
_entity.id
_entity.type
_entity.pdbx_description
1 polymer ?
#
loop_
_entity_poly.entity_id
_entity_poly.type
_entity_poly.pdbx_seq_one_letter_code
_entity_poly.pdbx_strand_id
1 'polypeptide(L)'
;MNYLIKLPLLFAFSVASAAFAANGTPTPDWDQVVKDSLQTQQSELEHFSLYYSSCSPDCPKDWVTFNRRCFKYFGQEMDWASAEDHCLSLGANLASIHNENEYQLVKALIRGKDPNENPVWIGLSACQKKYMWIWADGANSRYTNWNSDEPNYTEKECCVHMNFGVEKNWNDIPCSLNYPFVCVKKLA
;
A
#
# COMPACT_ATOMS: atom_id res chain seq x y z
N MET A 1 16.29 1.55 -16.24
CA MET A 1 17.59 1.51 -15.55
C MET A 1 17.68 0.18 -14.83
N ASN A 2 18.40 -0.77 -15.43
CA ASN A 2 18.53 -2.14 -14.94
C ASN A 2 19.52 -2.19 -13.78
N TYR A 3 19.06 -2.51 -12.57
CA TYR A 3 19.96 -2.96 -11.52
C TYR A 3 20.04 -4.48 -11.59
N LEU A 4 21.01 -4.95 -12.36
CA LEU A 4 21.49 -6.33 -12.33
C LEU A 4 22.02 -6.60 -10.91
N ILE A 5 21.25 -7.34 -10.12
CA ILE A 5 21.76 -7.96 -8.89
C ILE A 5 22.77 -9.01 -9.35
N LYS A 6 24.06 -8.67 -9.30
CA LYS A 6 25.12 -9.67 -9.41
C LYS A 6 25.06 -10.51 -8.14
N LEU A 7 24.41 -11.67 -8.20
CA LEU A 7 24.66 -12.75 -7.25
C LEU A 7 26.16 -13.02 -7.22
N PRO A 8 26.82 -13.11 -6.05
CA PRO A 8 28.17 -13.63 -6.00
C PRO A 8 28.09 -15.12 -6.36
N LEU A 9 28.49 -15.42 -7.59
CA LEU A 9 28.96 -16.75 -7.98
C LEU A 9 30.19 -17.08 -7.11
N LEU A 10 30.03 -17.95 -6.11
CA LEU A 10 31.14 -18.66 -5.48
C LEU A 10 30.66 -20.11 -5.27
N PHE A 11 30.87 -20.95 -6.27
CA PHE A 11 31.97 -21.92 -6.43
C PHE A 11 31.50 -23.33 -6.11
N ALA A 12 31.16 -24.05 -7.17
CA ALA A 12 31.24 -25.50 -7.18
C ALA A 12 32.71 -25.91 -6.95
N PHE A 13 32.97 -26.77 -5.97
CA PHE A 13 34.11 -27.67 -6.05
C PHE A 13 33.68 -29.10 -5.78
N SER A 14 33.97 -29.93 -6.77
CA SER A 14 33.71 -31.35 -6.86
C SER A 14 35.01 -32.13 -6.63
N VAL A 15 34.86 -33.27 -5.95
CA VAL A 15 35.66 -34.51 -5.89
C VAL A 15 37.11 -34.59 -5.36
N ALA A 16 37.23 -35.57 -4.44
CA ALA A 16 38.18 -36.68 -4.35
C ALA A 16 39.46 -36.59 -3.48
N SER A 17 39.58 -37.60 -2.61
CA SER A 17 40.69 -37.99 -1.74
C SER A 17 42.01 -38.27 -2.46
N ALA A 18 43.14 -37.97 -1.82
CA ALA A 18 44.25 -38.90 -1.53
C ALA A 18 45.40 -38.18 -0.80
N ALA A 19 46.06 -38.91 0.09
CA ALA A 19 47.13 -38.44 0.96
C ALA A 19 48.44 -38.06 0.24
N PHE A 20 49.20 -37.16 0.88
CA PHE A 20 50.66 -37.16 1.10
C PHE A 20 51.27 -35.75 0.96
N ALA A 21 51.61 -35.12 2.09
CA ALA A 21 52.79 -34.28 2.22
C ALA A 21 53.17 -34.14 3.71
N ALA A 22 54.38 -34.58 4.03
CA ALA A 22 55.04 -34.40 5.31
C ALA A 22 55.50 -32.94 5.44
N ASN A 23 54.81 -32.16 6.25
CA ASN A 23 55.30 -31.06 7.08
C ASN A 23 54.08 -30.53 7.82
N GLY A 24 54.15 -30.49 9.15
CA GLY A 24 53.01 -30.36 10.07
C GLY A 24 52.28 -29.01 10.07
N THR A 25 51.96 -28.45 8.91
CA THR A 25 50.99 -27.36 8.80
C THR A 25 49.58 -27.94 8.86
N PRO A 26 48.73 -27.53 9.81
CA PRO A 26 47.34 -27.95 9.88
C PRO A 26 46.61 -27.61 8.57
N THR A 27 45.94 -28.59 7.98
CA THR A 27 45.05 -28.34 6.83
C THR A 27 43.81 -27.60 7.32
N PRO A 28 43.31 -26.59 6.59
CA PRO A 28 42.06 -25.93 6.93
C PRO A 28 40.92 -26.95 7.04
N ASP A 29 40.16 -26.87 8.12
CA ASP A 29 38.89 -27.59 8.24
C ASP A 29 37.86 -26.89 7.36
N TRP A 30 37.67 -27.42 6.15
CA TRP A 30 36.78 -26.83 5.15
C TRP A 30 35.31 -26.90 5.56
N ASP A 31 34.91 -27.88 6.40
CA ASP A 31 33.55 -27.94 6.93
C ASP A 31 33.29 -26.78 7.89
N GLN A 32 34.29 -26.40 8.68
CA GLN A 32 34.22 -25.22 9.55
C GLN A 32 34.19 -23.92 8.75
N VAL A 33 35.04 -23.78 7.72
CA VAL A 33 35.09 -22.59 6.85
C VAL A 33 33.75 -22.35 6.14
N VAL A 34 33.09 -23.41 5.68
CA VAL A 34 31.76 -23.31 5.04
C VAL A 34 30.69 -22.86 6.04
N LYS A 35 30.68 -23.42 7.26
CA LYS A 35 29.74 -23.02 8.32
C LYS A 35 29.91 -21.54 8.69
N ASP A 36 31.15 -21.09 8.86
CA ASP A 36 31.45 -19.71 9.22
C ASP A 36 31.03 -18.73 8.11
N SER A 37 31.20 -19.12 6.85
CA SER A 37 30.76 -18.33 5.69
C SER A 37 29.24 -18.19 5.63
N LEU A 38 28.50 -19.29 5.84
CA LEU A 38 27.03 -19.28 5.88
C LEU A 38 26.49 -18.45 7.05
N GLN A 39 27.11 -18.57 8.22
CA GLN A 39 26.76 -17.78 9.40
C GLN A 39 26.98 -16.28 9.17
N THR A 40 28.10 -15.91 8.53
CA THR A 40 28.42 -14.53 8.17
C THR A 40 27.38 -13.96 7.20
N GLN A 41 27.06 -14.70 6.15
CA GLN A 41 26.04 -14.31 5.17
C GLN A 41 24.65 -14.11 5.81
N GLN A 42 24.26 -15.00 6.72
CA GLN A 42 23.02 -14.90 7.48
C GLN A 42 23.00 -13.62 8.36
N SER A 43 24.07 -13.35 9.09
CA SER A 43 24.18 -12.16 9.95
C SER A 43 24.20 -10.84 9.17
N GLU A 44 24.82 -10.81 7.99
CA GLU A 44 24.80 -9.65 7.09
C GLU A 44 23.40 -9.39 6.54
N LEU A 45 22.65 -10.44 6.19
CA LEU A 45 21.26 -10.32 5.75
C LEU A 45 20.33 -9.85 6.87
N GLU A 46 20.55 -10.30 8.11
CA GLU A 46 19.80 -9.84 9.28
C GLU A 46 20.12 -8.37 9.60
N HIS A 47 21.39 -7.96 9.53
CA HIS A 47 21.79 -6.57 9.72
C HIS A 47 21.25 -5.66 8.61
N PHE A 48 21.28 -6.12 7.36
CA PHE A 48 20.73 -5.41 6.22
C PHE A 48 19.20 -5.27 6.32
N SER A 49 18.49 -6.32 6.75
CA SER A 49 17.05 -6.29 7.01
C SER A 49 16.68 -5.28 8.11
N LEU A 50 17.43 -5.26 9.21
CA LEU A 50 17.26 -4.28 10.29
C LEU A 50 17.55 -2.85 9.84
N TYR A 51 18.56 -2.65 8.99
CA TYR A 51 18.89 -1.36 8.41
C TYR A 51 17.80 -0.87 7.43
N TYR A 52 17.29 -1.73 6.55
CA TYR A 52 16.19 -1.38 5.64
C TYR A 52 14.85 -1.14 6.37
N SER A 53 14.62 -1.83 7.49
CA SER A 53 13.47 -1.59 8.36
C SER A 53 13.52 -0.19 8.99
N SER A 54 14.70 0.28 9.39
CA SER A 54 14.88 1.62 9.98
C SER A 54 14.62 2.79 9.01
N CYS A 55 14.63 2.51 7.70
CA CYS A 55 14.41 3.50 6.64
C CYS A 55 13.10 3.29 5.87
N SER A 56 12.27 2.31 6.26
CA SER A 56 10.96 2.12 5.66
C SER A 56 9.95 3.03 6.37
N PRO A 57 9.33 3.99 5.68
CA PRO A 57 8.31 4.81 6.31
C PRO A 57 7.11 3.92 6.64
N ASP A 58 6.89 3.67 7.93
CA ASP A 58 5.68 3.03 8.41
C ASP A 58 4.49 4.00 8.35
N CYS A 59 3.29 3.44 8.30
CA CYS A 59 2.10 4.28 8.39
C CYS A 59 2.02 4.98 9.74
N PRO A 60 1.52 6.23 9.79
CA PRO A 60 1.33 6.91 11.07
C PRO A 60 0.42 6.10 11.99
N LYS A 61 0.52 6.34 13.29
CA LYS A 61 -0.29 5.66 14.30
C LYS A 61 -1.78 5.73 13.93
N ASP A 62 -2.48 4.60 14.06
CA ASP A 62 -3.91 4.43 13.78
C ASP A 62 -4.31 4.59 12.30
N TRP A 63 -3.37 4.41 11.38
CA TRP A 63 -3.61 4.19 9.95
C TRP A 63 -3.39 2.71 9.61
N VAL A 64 -4.13 2.22 8.61
CA VAL A 64 -4.01 0.84 8.13
C VAL A 64 -3.10 0.80 6.91
N THR A 65 -2.05 0.00 6.97
CA THR A 65 -1.08 -0.17 5.87
C THR A 65 -1.55 -1.22 4.87
N PHE A 66 -1.47 -0.90 3.58
CA PHE A 66 -1.61 -1.86 2.49
C PHE A 66 -0.78 -1.41 1.29
N ASN A 67 0.11 -2.27 0.79
CA ASN A 67 0.93 -2.02 -0.41
C ASN A 67 1.59 -0.63 -0.46
N ARG A 68 2.34 -0.26 0.60
CA ARG A 68 3.00 1.05 0.73
C ARG A 68 2.05 2.26 0.72
N ARG A 69 0.80 2.05 1.12
CA ARG A 69 -0.20 3.09 1.29
C ARG A 69 -0.82 2.96 2.67
N CYS A 70 -1.22 4.09 3.23
CA CYS A 70 -1.85 4.18 4.54
C CYS A 70 -3.25 4.70 4.37
N PHE A 71 -4.23 4.02 4.95
CA PHE A 71 -5.64 4.40 4.89
C PHE A 71 -6.16 4.72 6.28
N LYS A 72 -7.01 5.74 6.39
CA LYS A 72 -7.66 6.08 7.66
C LYS A 72 -9.07 6.60 7.44
N TYR A 73 -10.01 6.00 8.17
CA TYR A 73 -11.40 6.43 8.22
C TYR A 73 -11.58 7.52 9.27
N PHE A 74 -12.39 8.52 8.92
CA PHE A 74 -12.85 9.58 9.80
C PHE A 74 -14.37 9.59 9.80
N GLY A 75 -14.94 9.43 11.00
CA GLY A 75 -16.40 9.42 11.19
C GLY A 75 -17.03 10.81 11.24
N GLN A 76 -16.24 11.89 11.17
CA GLN A 76 -16.78 13.24 11.10
C GLN A 76 -17.39 13.48 9.72
N GLU A 77 -18.61 13.97 9.68
CA GLU A 77 -19.29 14.29 8.44
C GLU A 77 -18.89 15.68 7.92
N MET A 78 -18.48 15.75 6.67
CA MET A 78 -18.05 16.97 5.99
C MET A 78 -18.47 16.93 4.53
N ASP A 79 -18.59 18.10 3.89
CA ASP A 79 -18.63 18.19 2.44
C ASP A 79 -17.31 17.68 1.82
N TRP A 80 -17.37 17.30 0.54
CA TRP A 80 -16.24 16.64 -0.12
C TRP A 80 -14.96 17.50 -0.10
N ALA A 81 -15.09 18.82 -0.28
CA ALA A 81 -13.95 19.73 -0.31
C ALA A 81 -13.31 19.88 1.07
N SER A 82 -14.13 20.02 2.12
CA SER A 82 -13.68 20.09 3.51
C SER A 82 -13.02 18.78 3.96
N ALA A 83 -13.54 17.63 3.50
CA ALA A 83 -12.94 16.32 3.74
C ALA A 83 -11.56 16.19 3.06
N GLU A 84 -11.42 16.67 1.83
CA GLU A 84 -10.11 16.73 1.14
C GLU A 84 -9.13 17.65 1.88
N ASP A 85 -9.55 18.85 2.28
CA ASP A 85 -8.72 19.77 3.07
C ASP A 85 -8.26 19.15 4.39
N HIS A 86 -9.14 18.37 5.04
CA HIS A 86 -8.77 17.60 6.23
C HIS A 86 -7.67 16.58 5.91
N CYS A 87 -7.82 15.78 4.85
CA CYS A 87 -6.78 14.82 4.45
C CYS A 87 -5.46 15.53 4.09
N LEU A 88 -5.52 16.65 3.37
CA LEU A 88 -4.36 17.46 3.02
C LEU A 88 -3.60 17.97 4.25
N SER A 89 -4.31 18.36 5.32
CA SER A 89 -3.70 18.78 6.59
C SER A 89 -2.87 17.67 7.27
N LEU A 90 -3.11 16.41 6.92
CA LEU A 90 -2.38 15.23 7.39
C LEU A 90 -1.27 14.79 6.41
N GLY A 91 -1.03 15.59 5.37
CA GLY A 91 -0.16 15.24 4.24
C GLY A 91 -0.65 14.00 3.49
N ALA A 92 -1.96 13.88 3.33
CA ALA A 92 -2.68 12.82 2.65
C ALA A 92 -3.69 13.44 1.67
N ASN A 93 -4.54 12.62 1.05
CA ASN A 93 -5.67 13.04 0.22
C ASN A 93 -6.87 12.15 0.52
N LEU A 94 -8.06 12.50 0.08
CA LEU A 94 -9.18 11.55 0.01
C LEU A 94 -8.76 10.32 -0.79
N ALA A 95 -9.23 9.17 -0.32
CA ALA A 95 -8.72 7.88 -0.76
C ALA A 95 -8.97 7.62 -2.24
N SER A 96 -7.91 7.33 -2.97
CA SER A 96 -7.99 6.69 -4.29
C SER A 96 -7.92 5.18 -4.18
N ILE A 97 -8.73 4.50 -5.00
CA ILE A 97 -8.85 3.03 -5.00
C ILE A 97 -8.29 2.51 -6.33
N HIS A 98 -7.28 1.66 -6.24
CA HIS A 98 -6.49 1.20 -7.39
C HIS A 98 -6.87 -0.20 -7.87
N ASN A 99 -7.51 -0.99 -7.03
CA ASN A 99 -7.89 -2.37 -7.32
C ASN A 99 -8.90 -2.90 -6.30
N GLU A 100 -9.40 -4.10 -6.57
CA GLU A 100 -10.36 -4.80 -5.71
C GLU A 100 -9.85 -4.99 -4.28
N ASN A 101 -8.57 -5.28 -4.08
CA ASN A 101 -8.04 -5.51 -2.74
C ASN A 101 -8.08 -4.24 -1.88
N GLU A 102 -7.78 -3.08 -2.47
CA GLU A 102 -7.93 -1.80 -1.78
C GLU A 102 -9.40 -1.46 -1.51
N TYR A 103 -10.30 -1.75 -2.44
CA TYR A 103 -11.73 -1.58 -2.20
C TYR A 103 -12.21 -2.41 -1.00
N GLN A 104 -11.86 -3.70 -0.96
CA GLN A 104 -12.23 -4.59 0.15
C GLN A 104 -11.58 -4.17 1.47
N LEU A 105 -10.32 -3.70 1.43
CA LEU A 105 -9.66 -3.12 2.60
C LEU A 105 -10.43 -1.92 3.15
N VAL A 106 -10.83 -0.98 2.28
CA VAL A 106 -11.55 0.22 2.69
C VAL A 106 -12.94 -0.15 3.25
N LYS A 107 -13.66 -1.12 2.66
CA LYS A 107 -14.90 -1.63 3.25
C LYS A 107 -14.71 -2.22 4.64
N ALA A 108 -13.69 -3.06 4.81
CA ALA A 108 -13.38 -3.66 6.09
C ALA A 108 -13.00 -2.59 7.14
N LEU A 109 -12.26 -1.57 6.72
CA LEU A 109 -11.91 -0.42 7.56
C LEU A 109 -13.16 0.35 8.01
N ILE A 110 -14.09 0.63 7.09
CA ILE A 110 -15.36 1.30 7.41
C ILE A 110 -16.17 0.46 8.38
N ARG A 111 -16.42 -0.82 8.08
CA ARG A 111 -17.17 -1.74 8.97
C ARG A 111 -16.57 -1.82 10.37
N GLY A 112 -15.24 -1.81 10.47
CA GLY A 112 -14.54 -1.86 11.75
C GLY A 112 -14.65 -0.57 12.58
N LYS A 113 -15.08 0.54 11.99
CA LYS A 113 -15.18 1.86 12.63
C LYS A 113 -16.60 2.42 12.70
N ASP A 114 -17.47 2.01 11.78
CA ASP A 114 -18.86 2.39 11.66
C ASP A 114 -19.73 1.14 11.49
N PRO A 115 -20.38 0.68 12.57
CA PRO A 115 -21.28 -0.48 12.55
C PRO A 115 -22.49 -0.32 11.62
N ASN A 116 -22.88 0.92 11.31
CA ASN A 116 -24.00 1.19 10.41
C ASN A 116 -23.58 1.10 8.94
N GLU A 117 -22.27 1.05 8.67
CA GLU A 117 -21.72 1.05 7.32
C GLU A 117 -22.37 2.16 6.48
N ASN A 118 -22.36 3.40 7.01
CA ASN A 118 -22.88 4.57 6.31
C ASN A 118 -22.08 4.83 5.02
N PRO A 119 -22.63 5.59 4.07
CA PRO A 119 -21.89 5.99 2.89
C PRO A 119 -20.72 6.92 3.24
N VAL A 120 -19.61 6.80 2.49
CA VAL A 120 -18.33 7.43 2.85
C VAL A 120 -17.67 8.04 1.63
N TRP A 121 -17.17 9.27 1.76
CA TRP A 121 -16.41 9.95 0.70
C TRP A 121 -15.12 9.22 0.33
N ILE A 122 -14.88 9.16 -0.98
CA ILE A 122 -13.60 8.80 -1.59
C ILE A 122 -13.15 9.94 -2.53
N GLY A 123 -11.89 9.89 -2.95
CA GLY A 123 -11.26 11.01 -3.67
C GLY A 123 -11.63 11.15 -5.14
N LEU A 124 -12.59 10.37 -5.66
CA LEU A 124 -12.97 10.43 -7.08
C LEU A 124 -13.93 11.59 -7.31
N SER A 125 -13.65 12.43 -8.29
CA SER A 125 -14.55 13.51 -8.71
C SER A 125 -14.48 13.79 -10.21
N ALA A 126 -15.58 14.31 -10.77
CA ALA A 126 -15.68 14.79 -12.16
C ALA A 126 -16.02 16.28 -12.24
N CYS A 127 -15.87 17.02 -11.13
CA CYS A 127 -16.28 18.42 -11.04
C CYS A 127 -15.41 19.37 -11.88
N GLN A 128 -14.13 19.03 -12.09
CA GLN A 128 -13.23 19.83 -12.94
C GLN A 128 -13.60 19.75 -14.42
N LYS A 129 -14.03 18.56 -14.86
CA LYS A 129 -14.44 18.31 -16.24
C LYS A 129 -15.48 17.19 -16.24
N LYS A 130 -16.71 17.55 -16.61
CA LYS A 130 -17.81 16.60 -16.71
C LYS A 130 -17.41 15.36 -17.54
N TYR A 131 -17.78 14.18 -17.07
CA TYR A 131 -17.45 12.88 -17.66
C TYR A 131 -15.97 12.47 -17.58
N MET A 132 -15.15 13.20 -16.82
CA MET A 132 -13.74 12.85 -16.59
C MET A 132 -13.50 12.71 -15.09
N TRP A 133 -13.47 11.45 -14.63
CA TRP A 133 -13.19 11.11 -13.24
C TRP A 133 -11.70 11.24 -12.93
N ILE A 134 -11.38 12.02 -11.90
CA ILE A 134 -10.03 12.34 -11.45
C ILE A 134 -9.95 12.08 -9.95
N TRP A 135 -8.88 11.40 -9.53
CA TRP A 135 -8.58 11.18 -8.12
C TRP A 135 -7.90 12.40 -7.50
N ALA A 136 -8.32 12.79 -6.30
CA ALA A 136 -7.77 13.92 -5.56
C ALA A 136 -6.25 13.82 -5.31
N ASP A 137 -5.75 12.61 -5.11
CA ASP A 137 -4.31 12.32 -4.92
C ASP A 137 -3.51 12.25 -6.24
N GLY A 138 -4.13 12.63 -7.36
CA GLY A 138 -3.54 12.60 -8.71
C GLY A 138 -3.27 11.19 -9.24
N ALA A 139 -3.81 10.13 -8.61
CA ALA A 139 -3.61 8.76 -9.09
C ALA A 139 -4.20 8.56 -10.49
N ASN A 140 -3.48 7.83 -11.34
CA ASN A 140 -3.94 7.41 -12.66
C ASN A 140 -4.57 6.01 -12.61
N SER A 141 -5.41 5.75 -11.60
CA SER A 141 -6.17 4.51 -11.50
C SER A 141 -7.43 4.58 -12.36
N ARG A 142 -7.69 3.51 -13.12
CA ARG A 142 -8.93 3.31 -13.88
C ARG A 142 -9.90 2.36 -13.20
N TYR A 143 -9.57 1.88 -12.00
CA TYR A 143 -10.45 0.97 -11.28
C TYR A 143 -11.72 1.73 -10.88
N THR A 144 -12.87 1.10 -11.12
CA THR A 144 -14.18 1.62 -10.73
C THR A 144 -15.04 0.50 -10.18
N ASN A 145 -15.90 0.81 -9.22
CA ASN A 145 -16.86 -0.15 -8.69
C ASN A 145 -18.22 0.52 -8.44
N TRP A 146 -18.82 1.04 -9.50
CA TRP A 146 -20.13 1.68 -9.48
C TRP A 146 -21.24 0.69 -9.11
N ASN A 147 -22.31 1.20 -8.48
CA ASN A 147 -23.56 0.45 -8.37
C ASN A 147 -24.23 0.32 -9.74
N SER A 148 -25.25 -0.54 -9.83
CA SER A 148 -26.14 -0.56 -11.00
C SER A 148 -26.66 0.86 -11.25
N ASP A 149 -26.68 1.25 -12.51
CA ASP A 149 -27.18 2.54 -13.00
C ASP A 149 -26.33 3.77 -12.62
N GLU A 150 -25.18 3.57 -11.96
CA GLU A 150 -24.22 4.63 -11.63
C GLU A 150 -22.99 4.64 -12.56
N PRO A 151 -22.35 5.82 -12.79
CA PRO A 151 -22.79 7.14 -12.35
C PRO A 151 -23.94 7.68 -13.20
N ASN A 152 -24.96 8.26 -12.55
CA ASN A 152 -26.18 8.72 -13.20
C ASN A 152 -26.17 10.23 -13.54
N TYR A 153 -25.24 11.01 -12.96
CA TYR A 153 -25.04 12.45 -13.18
C TYR A 153 -26.30 13.31 -12.94
N THR A 154 -27.18 12.91 -12.03
CA THR A 154 -28.34 13.73 -11.67
C THR A 154 -27.89 15.00 -10.93
N GLU A 155 -28.73 16.04 -10.86
CA GLU A 155 -28.58 17.19 -9.93
C GLU A 155 -27.19 17.82 -9.67
N LYS A 156 -26.28 17.82 -10.66
CA LYS A 156 -24.86 18.28 -10.53
C LYS A 156 -23.99 17.38 -9.66
N GLU A 157 -24.27 16.10 -9.64
CA GLU A 157 -23.45 15.06 -9.03
C GLU A 157 -22.10 14.96 -9.73
N CYS A 158 -21.04 15.18 -8.96
CA CYS A 158 -19.68 15.10 -9.47
C CYS A 158 -18.66 14.64 -8.43
N CYS A 159 -19.09 14.31 -7.21
CA CYS A 159 -18.27 13.69 -6.18
C CYS A 159 -18.74 12.26 -5.93
N VAL A 160 -17.87 11.40 -5.41
CA VAL A 160 -18.16 9.98 -5.24
C VAL A 160 -18.08 9.58 -3.79
N HIS A 161 -19.13 8.93 -3.33
CA HIS A 161 -19.13 8.16 -2.09
C HIS A 161 -19.21 6.67 -2.40
N MET A 162 -18.68 5.86 -1.51
CA MET A 162 -18.79 4.40 -1.55
C MET A 162 -19.65 3.90 -0.38
N ASN A 163 -19.80 2.59 -0.28
CA ASN A 163 -20.59 1.95 0.77
C ASN A 163 -22.10 2.24 0.64
N PHE A 164 -22.56 2.50 -0.59
CA PHE A 164 -23.94 2.78 -0.96
C PHE A 164 -24.60 1.57 -1.63
N GLY A 165 -25.92 1.43 -1.47
CA GLY A 165 -26.69 0.30 -2.02
C GLY A 165 -26.47 -1.03 -1.29
N VAL A 166 -27.02 -2.11 -1.85
CA VAL A 166 -26.91 -3.47 -1.28
C VAL A 166 -25.49 -4.00 -1.42
N GLU A 167 -24.86 -3.72 -2.57
CA GLU A 167 -23.50 -4.14 -2.93
C GLU A 167 -22.43 -3.33 -2.19
N LYS A 168 -22.81 -2.20 -1.57
CA LYS A 168 -21.93 -1.24 -0.89
C LYS A 168 -20.88 -0.62 -1.84
N ASN A 169 -21.25 -0.51 -3.11
CA ASN A 169 -20.45 0.03 -4.21
C ASN A 169 -20.56 1.57 -4.27
N TRP A 170 -20.13 2.17 -5.38
CA TRP A 170 -19.98 3.61 -5.55
C TRP A 170 -21.23 4.27 -6.16
N ASN A 171 -21.40 5.55 -5.87
CA ASN A 171 -22.48 6.41 -6.38
C ASN A 171 -21.92 7.83 -6.56
N ASP A 172 -22.26 8.51 -7.65
CA ASP A 172 -22.02 9.95 -7.73
C ASP A 172 -23.12 10.72 -7.02
N ILE A 173 -22.78 11.82 -6.36
CA ILE A 173 -23.68 12.53 -5.44
C ILE A 173 -23.26 14.02 -5.35
N PRO A 174 -24.14 14.97 -4.92
CA PRO A 174 -23.73 16.35 -4.82
C PRO A 174 -22.65 16.53 -3.75
N CYS A 175 -21.57 17.22 -4.11
CA CYS A 175 -20.40 17.40 -3.26
C CYS A 175 -20.67 18.15 -1.95
N SER A 176 -21.77 18.90 -1.88
CA SER A 176 -22.16 19.70 -0.72
C SER A 176 -22.85 18.90 0.39
N LEU A 177 -23.12 17.60 0.17
CA LEU A 177 -23.65 16.73 1.22
C LEU A 177 -22.54 16.39 2.22
N ASN A 178 -22.93 16.12 3.46
CA ASN A 178 -21.98 15.76 4.51
C ASN A 178 -21.91 14.24 4.65
N TYR A 179 -20.72 13.67 4.55
CA TYR A 179 -20.47 12.25 4.81
C TYR A 179 -19.16 12.06 5.59
N PRO A 180 -19.03 10.95 6.33
CA PRO A 180 -17.73 10.44 6.75
C PRO A 180 -16.78 10.27 5.55
N PHE A 181 -15.49 10.12 5.80
CA PHE A 181 -14.50 10.04 4.71
C PHE A 181 -13.31 9.15 5.01
N VAL A 182 -12.61 8.71 3.95
CA VAL A 182 -11.35 7.97 4.08
C VAL A 182 -10.21 8.76 3.45
N CYS A 183 -9.12 8.95 4.18
CA CYS A 183 -7.88 9.49 3.65
C CYS A 183 -6.92 8.38 3.23
N VAL A 184 -6.07 8.67 2.23
CA VAL A 184 -4.93 7.85 1.82
C VAL A 184 -3.63 8.66 1.79
N LYS A 185 -2.55 8.04 2.28
CA LYS A 185 -1.19 8.57 2.22
C LYS A 185 -0.29 7.55 1.52
N LYS A 186 0.53 7.99 0.56
CA LYS A 186 1.56 7.15 -0.07
C LYS A 186 2.83 7.20 0.80
N LEU A 187 3.41 6.03 1.05
CA LEU A 187 4.70 5.91 1.74
C LEU A 187 5.82 6.17 0.72
N ALA A 188 6.61 7.22 0.97
CA ALA A 188 7.70 7.66 0.11
C ALA A 188 8.79 6.59 -0.07
#